data_AF-A0A8C4J237-F1
#
_entry.id   AF-A0A8C4J237-F1
#
_cell.length_a   1.000
_cell.length_b   1.000
_cell.length_c   1.000
_cell.angle_alpha   90.00
_cell.angle_beta   90.00
_cell.angle_gamma   90.00
#
_symmetry.space_group_name_H-M   'P 1'
#
loop_
_entity.id
_entity.type
_entity.pdbx_description
1 polymer ?
#
loop_
_entity_poly.entity_id
_entity_poly.type
_entity_poly.pdbx_seq_one_letter_code
_entity_poly.pdbx_strand_id
1 'polypeptide(L)'
;MPTVTVKRDLLFEALGRAYTDEEFDELCFEFGLELDEITSEKAIISKEQGDGKAEGASDTVLYKIDVPANRYDLLCLEGLVRGLQVFKERINLPRYEKIMPAKGEGQRLIITEEAAQVRPHAVAAVLRNITFTKERYNSFIDLQEKLHQNICRKRALVAIGTHDLDTVTGPFTFTAKAPSEIKFKPLNQSQEYTASQLMDLYRTDSHLRHYLHLIENKPLYPIIYDSNGVVLSMPPIINGEHTKISLNSRNVFIECTGTDITKAKIVLDILVTMFSEYCEKPFSETPSNLAKLLTRMCLKSHVTGNGNNIEIEIPPTRADIIHACDIVEDAAIAYGYNNIQMTIPKTYTIANQLPLNKLTELLRLDLAAAGFTEALTFALCSQEDIADKLGMDISETKAVHIANPKTAEFQVARTSLLPGLLKTIAANRKMPLPLKLFEISDIVVKDASTDVGARNYRHLCALYYNKTPGFEIIHGLLDRVMQLLEVPPNQENGYMIKATEGSAFFPGRCAEIIAKGQSIGKLGVLHPDVITKFELTMPCSALEINIEPFV
;
A
#
# COMPACT_ATOMS: atom_id res chain seq x y z
N MET A 1 6.77 2.92 -0.73
CA MET A 1 7.19 3.88 0.30
C MET A 1 7.38 5.21 -0.40
N PRO A 2 7.17 6.37 0.24
CA PRO A 2 7.47 7.65 -0.39
C PRO A 2 8.96 7.76 -0.74
N THR A 3 9.26 7.98 -2.02
CA THR A 3 10.63 8.17 -2.51
C THR A 3 10.86 9.64 -2.83
N VAL A 4 11.99 10.21 -2.38
CA VAL A 4 12.40 11.57 -2.68
C VAL A 4 13.63 11.55 -3.58
N THR A 5 13.49 12.06 -4.80
CA THR A 5 14.61 12.23 -5.72
C THR A 5 15.26 13.59 -5.53
N VAL A 6 16.56 13.61 -5.22
CA VAL A 6 17.33 14.83 -4.98
C VAL A 6 18.61 14.85 -5.81
N LYS A 7 19.04 16.03 -6.27
CA LYS A 7 20.34 16.20 -6.92
C LYS A 7 21.44 16.05 -5.86
N ARG A 8 22.36 15.10 -6.06
CA ARG A 8 23.42 14.79 -5.09
C ARG A 8 24.26 16.02 -4.73
N ASP A 9 24.75 16.73 -5.74
CA ASP A 9 25.69 17.83 -5.51
C ASP A 9 25.01 18.98 -4.75
N LEU A 10 23.73 19.23 -5.02
CA LEU A 10 22.93 20.23 -4.30
C LEU A 10 22.61 19.79 -2.88
N LEU A 11 22.34 18.49 -2.67
CA LEU A 11 22.17 17.92 -1.34
C LEU A 11 23.44 18.10 -0.49
N PHE A 12 24.61 17.84 -1.06
CA PHE A 12 25.89 17.99 -0.36
C PHE A 12 26.24 19.44 -0.09
N GLU A 13 25.97 20.35 -1.03
CA GLU A 13 26.07 21.79 -0.82
C GLU A 13 25.17 22.24 0.33
N ALA A 14 23.92 21.80 0.35
CA ALA A 14 22.95 22.14 1.39
C ALA A 14 23.33 21.57 2.76
N LEU A 15 23.94 20.37 2.81
CA LEU A 15 24.47 19.76 4.04
C LEU A 15 25.80 20.38 4.51
N GLY A 16 26.44 21.21 3.67
CA GLY A 16 27.73 21.83 3.94
C GLY A 16 28.92 20.85 3.97
N ARG A 17 28.76 19.64 3.43
CA ARG A 17 29.80 18.59 3.37
C ARG A 17 29.54 17.65 2.19
N ALA A 18 30.61 17.27 1.50
CA ALA A 18 30.59 16.16 0.55
C ALA A 18 30.69 14.81 1.27
N TYR A 19 29.89 13.84 0.81
CA TYR A 19 29.86 12.47 1.32
C TYR A 19 30.26 11.50 0.21
N THR A 20 30.84 10.35 0.56
CA THR A 20 30.84 9.20 -0.37
C THR A 20 29.45 8.56 -0.41
N ASP A 21 29.20 7.72 -1.42
CA ASP A 21 27.94 7.01 -1.54
C ASP A 21 27.68 6.13 -0.29
N GLU A 22 28.73 5.45 0.22
CA GLU A 22 28.66 4.65 1.45
C GLU A 22 28.48 5.50 2.71
N GLU A 23 29.16 6.64 2.82
CA GLU A 23 28.99 7.54 3.97
C GLU A 23 27.56 8.11 4.04
N PHE A 24 26.95 8.37 2.88
CA PHE A 24 25.58 8.88 2.82
C PHE A 24 24.53 7.77 3.03
N ASP A 25 24.80 6.56 2.56
CA ASP A 25 23.95 5.39 2.83
C ASP A 25 23.93 5.05 4.33
N GLU A 26 25.10 5.06 5.00
CA GLU A 26 25.17 4.88 6.46
C GLU A 26 24.43 5.99 7.21
N LEU A 27 24.51 7.24 6.73
CA LEU A 27 23.75 8.36 7.27
C LEU A 27 22.23 8.15 7.14
N CYS A 28 21.78 7.61 6.00
CA CYS A 28 20.39 7.25 5.79
C CYS A 28 19.96 6.17 6.78
N PHE A 29 20.73 5.08 6.87
CA PHE A 29 20.46 3.96 7.76
C PHE A 29 20.35 4.39 9.23
N GLU A 30 21.30 5.19 9.73
CA GLU A 30 21.29 5.71 11.10
C GLU A 30 20.02 6.54 11.42
N PHE A 31 19.48 7.24 10.43
CA PHE A 31 18.30 8.10 10.59
C PHE A 31 16.97 7.39 10.26
N GLY A 32 17.01 6.14 9.81
CA GLY A 32 15.83 5.38 9.39
C GLY A 32 15.34 5.71 7.97
N LEU A 33 16.25 6.13 7.09
CA LEU A 33 16.06 6.31 5.65
C LEU A 33 16.79 5.20 4.89
N GLU A 34 16.48 5.05 3.60
CA GLU A 34 17.16 4.10 2.70
C GLU A 34 17.55 4.80 1.40
N LEU A 35 18.81 4.64 0.97
CA LEU A 35 19.25 5.10 -0.35
C LEU A 35 18.93 4.02 -1.41
N ASP A 36 17.73 4.07 -1.98
CA ASP A 36 17.18 3.06 -2.89
C ASP A 36 17.97 2.92 -4.20
N GLU A 37 18.25 4.05 -4.87
CA GLU A 37 18.94 4.04 -6.17
C GLU A 37 19.75 5.32 -6.39
N ILE A 38 20.95 5.18 -6.96
CA ILE A 38 21.74 6.29 -7.51
C ILE A 38 21.60 6.25 -9.03
N THR A 39 20.99 7.27 -9.62
CA THR A 39 20.66 7.30 -11.05
C THR A 39 20.86 8.70 -11.65
N SER A 40 20.51 8.91 -12.91
CA SER A 40 20.49 10.24 -13.55
C SER A 40 19.19 10.42 -14.32
N GLU A 41 18.80 11.68 -14.59
CA GLU A 41 17.60 11.98 -15.38
C GLU A 41 17.68 11.32 -16.76
N LYS A 42 18.90 11.30 -17.34
CA LYS A 42 19.22 10.58 -18.57
C LYS A 42 18.98 9.07 -18.46
N ALA A 43 19.46 8.44 -17.38
CA ALA A 43 19.29 7.00 -17.16
C ALA A 43 17.82 6.60 -16.96
N ILE A 44 17.03 7.43 -16.25
CA ILE A 44 15.59 7.22 -16.05
C ILE A 44 14.86 7.26 -17.40
N ILE A 45 15.08 8.32 -18.19
CA ILE A 45 14.40 8.50 -19.49
C ILE A 45 14.81 7.41 -20.48
N SER A 46 16.10 7.03 -20.50
CA SER A 46 16.59 5.91 -21.31
C SER A 46 15.87 4.60 -20.96
N LYS A 47 15.73 4.29 -19.66
CA LYS A 47 15.07 3.06 -19.17
C LYS A 47 13.57 3.02 -19.46
N GLU A 48 12.87 4.15 -19.35
CA GLU A 48 11.41 4.21 -19.50
C GLU A 48 10.93 4.51 -20.92
N GLN A 49 11.68 5.31 -21.67
CA GLN A 49 11.24 5.88 -22.95
C GLN A 49 12.22 5.67 -24.11
N GLY A 50 13.34 4.97 -23.86
CA GLY A 50 14.37 4.66 -24.85
C GLY A 50 15.41 5.76 -25.04
N ASP A 51 16.59 5.38 -25.53
CA ASP A 51 17.78 6.24 -25.60
C ASP A 51 17.60 7.50 -26.45
N GLY A 52 16.77 7.46 -27.49
CA GLY A 52 16.54 8.60 -28.39
C GLY A 52 15.87 9.80 -27.72
N LYS A 53 15.12 9.61 -26.64
CA LYS A 53 14.55 10.72 -25.85
C LYS A 53 15.48 11.21 -24.74
N ALA A 54 16.56 10.49 -24.47
CA ALA A 54 17.53 10.82 -23.43
C ALA A 54 18.63 11.77 -23.93
N GLU A 55 18.74 12.04 -25.24
CA GLU A 55 19.80 12.88 -25.84
C GLU A 55 19.79 14.36 -25.38
N GLY A 56 18.73 14.82 -24.71
CA GLY A 56 18.64 16.16 -24.12
C GLY A 56 18.49 16.20 -22.59
N ALA A 57 18.53 15.04 -21.93
CA ALA A 57 18.32 14.92 -20.49
C ALA A 57 19.61 15.16 -19.70
N SER A 58 19.50 15.70 -18.49
CA SER A 58 20.67 15.99 -17.66
C SER A 58 21.30 14.70 -17.14
N ASP A 59 22.63 14.57 -17.26
CA ASP A 59 23.37 13.44 -16.68
C ASP A 59 23.81 13.70 -15.23
N THR A 60 23.08 14.58 -14.54
CA THR A 60 23.34 14.90 -13.13
C THR A 60 23.00 13.70 -12.26
N VAL A 61 23.87 13.41 -11.29
CA VAL A 61 23.65 12.34 -10.33
C VAL A 61 22.49 12.69 -9.39
N LEU A 62 21.52 11.80 -9.33
CA LEU A 62 20.32 11.87 -8.51
C LEU A 62 20.34 10.73 -7.49
N TYR A 63 20.07 11.07 -6.24
CA TYR A 63 19.78 10.10 -5.19
C TYR A 63 18.27 9.93 -5.07
N LYS A 64 17.81 8.68 -5.10
CA LYS A 64 16.46 8.30 -4.70
C LYS A 64 16.52 7.80 -3.27
N ILE A 65 15.90 8.56 -2.37
CA ILE A 65 15.91 8.28 -0.93
C ILE A 65 14.50 7.87 -0.53
N ASP A 66 14.36 6.66 0.00
CA ASP A 66 13.12 6.16 0.57
C ASP A 66 12.93 6.71 1.99
N VAL A 67 11.72 7.22 2.22
CA VAL A 67 11.35 7.95 3.43
C VAL A 67 10.14 7.28 4.09
N PRO A 68 10.12 7.16 5.42
CA PRO A 68 8.97 6.64 6.15
C PRO A 68 7.67 7.41 5.85
N ALA A 69 6.57 6.69 5.61
CA ALA A 69 5.29 7.29 5.25
C ALA A 69 4.62 8.13 6.36
N ASN A 70 5.11 8.04 7.59
CA ASN A 70 4.71 8.85 8.74
C ASN A 70 5.46 10.20 8.84
N ARG A 71 6.65 10.33 8.24
CA ARG A 71 7.50 11.53 8.34
C ARG A 71 7.32 12.47 7.16
N TYR A 72 6.22 13.20 7.17
CA TYR A 72 5.86 14.12 6.08
C TYR A 72 6.83 15.29 5.91
N ASP A 73 7.54 15.66 6.97
CA ASP A 73 8.58 16.69 6.98
C ASP A 73 9.83 16.30 6.19
N LEU A 74 9.95 15.04 5.74
CA LEU A 74 11.09 14.54 4.98
C LEU A 74 10.80 14.35 3.48
N LEU A 75 9.64 14.81 2.98
CA LEU A 75 9.22 14.58 1.59
C LEU A 75 9.88 15.51 0.55
N CYS A 76 10.69 16.47 0.99
CA CYS A 76 11.46 17.37 0.13
C CYS A 76 12.91 17.49 0.58
N LEU A 77 13.73 18.10 -0.28
CA LEU A 77 15.15 18.30 0.00
C LEU A 77 15.39 19.13 1.26
N GLU A 78 14.65 20.22 1.43
CA GLU A 78 14.72 21.11 2.59
C GLU A 78 14.45 20.33 3.89
N GLY A 79 13.42 19.49 3.85
CA GLY A 79 13.03 18.59 4.93
C GLY A 79 14.11 17.59 5.31
N LEU A 80 14.64 16.86 4.32
CA LEU A 80 15.73 15.90 4.50
C LEU A 80 16.99 16.56 5.05
N VAL A 81 17.45 17.65 4.42
CA VAL A 81 18.65 18.37 4.84
C VAL A 81 18.49 18.85 6.28
N ARG A 82 17.34 19.43 6.62
CA ARG A 82 17.10 19.95 7.97
C ARG A 82 17.03 18.84 9.01
N GLY A 83 16.31 17.76 8.71
CA GLY A 83 16.24 16.59 9.58
C GLY A 83 17.63 15.99 9.84
N LEU A 84 18.42 15.77 8.79
CA LEU A 84 19.76 15.22 8.89
C LEU A 84 20.76 16.16 9.59
N GLN A 85 20.67 17.47 9.35
CA GLN A 85 21.54 18.45 10.02
C GLN A 85 21.22 18.60 11.51
N VAL A 86 19.93 18.59 11.90
CA VAL A 86 19.53 18.57 13.32
C VAL A 86 19.94 17.25 13.96
N PHE A 87 19.76 16.12 13.27
CA PHE A 87 20.15 14.79 13.75
C PHE A 87 21.66 14.67 14.03
N LYS A 88 22.49 15.30 13.21
CA LYS A 88 23.95 15.37 13.41
C LYS A 88 24.40 16.57 14.26
N GLU A 89 23.47 17.26 14.92
CA GLU A 89 23.74 18.44 15.78
C GLU A 89 24.53 19.56 15.08
N ARG A 90 24.44 19.67 13.75
CA ARG A 90 25.15 20.69 12.96
C ARG A 90 24.42 22.01 12.93
N ILE A 91 23.10 21.98 13.05
CA ILE A 91 22.25 23.17 13.15
C ILE A 91 21.32 23.04 14.35
N ASN A 92 20.89 24.19 14.84
CA ASN A 92 19.86 24.25 15.85
C ASN A 92 18.48 23.99 15.25
N LEU A 93 17.56 23.53 16.11
CA LEU A 93 16.15 23.37 15.75
C LEU A 93 15.55 24.71 15.27
N PRO A 94 14.94 24.77 14.08
CA PRO A 94 14.20 25.95 13.63
C PRO A 94 12.96 26.15 14.51
N ARG A 95 12.63 27.40 14.82
CA ARG A 95 11.36 27.76 15.45
C ARG A 95 10.42 28.34 14.39
N TYR A 96 9.20 27.81 14.31
CA TYR A 96 8.19 28.30 13.37
C TYR A 96 7.25 29.25 14.10
N GLU A 97 7.31 30.54 13.77
CA GLU A 97 6.43 31.55 14.35
C GLU A 97 5.53 32.17 13.28
N LYS A 98 4.22 32.21 13.55
CA LYS A 98 3.27 32.94 12.70
C LYS A 98 3.40 34.44 12.94
N ILE A 99 3.81 35.18 11.93
CA ILE A 99 3.95 36.64 12.00
C ILE A 99 2.65 37.30 11.53
N MET A 100 2.14 38.28 12.29
CA MET A 100 1.05 39.14 11.83
C MET A 100 1.60 40.26 10.92
N PRO A 101 0.92 40.64 9.83
CA PRO A 101 1.41 41.69 8.93
C PRO A 101 1.57 43.03 9.67
N ALA A 102 2.69 43.72 9.43
CA ALA A 102 3.07 44.94 10.13
C ALA A 102 2.16 46.16 9.82
N LYS A 103 1.39 46.11 8.72
CA LYS A 103 0.37 47.11 8.33
C LYS A 103 -0.83 46.41 7.71
N GLY A 104 -2.05 46.78 8.15
CA GLY A 104 -3.32 46.27 7.62
C GLY A 104 -3.86 45.01 8.31
N GLU A 105 -5.08 44.63 7.96
CA GLU A 105 -5.67 43.35 8.38
C GLU A 105 -5.05 42.18 7.62
N GLY A 106 -4.98 41.00 8.26
CA GLY A 106 -4.49 39.78 7.61
C GLY A 106 -5.37 39.35 6.43
N GLN A 107 -4.76 38.60 5.49
CA GLN A 107 -5.52 37.97 4.40
C GLN A 107 -6.53 36.97 4.98
N ARG A 108 -7.75 36.95 4.43
CA ARG A 108 -8.86 36.10 4.91
C ARG A 108 -9.40 35.23 3.78
N LEU A 109 -9.69 33.97 4.10
CA LEU A 109 -10.43 33.03 3.24
C LEU A 109 -11.77 32.73 3.92
N ILE A 110 -12.86 33.16 3.29
CA ILE A 110 -14.23 33.03 3.78
C ILE A 110 -14.85 31.77 3.17
N ILE A 111 -15.36 30.87 4.01
CA ILE A 111 -16.03 29.64 3.58
C ILE A 111 -17.54 29.87 3.62
N THR A 112 -18.22 29.49 2.54
CA THR A 112 -19.68 29.59 2.40
C THR A 112 -20.38 28.24 2.64
N GLU A 113 -21.69 28.25 2.88
CA GLU A 113 -22.45 27.03 3.13
C GLU A 113 -22.50 26.09 1.91
N GLU A 114 -22.45 26.65 0.69
CA GLU A 114 -22.45 25.87 -0.54
C GLU A 114 -21.19 25.01 -0.65
N ALA A 115 -20.04 25.53 -0.21
CA ALA A 115 -18.80 24.74 -0.15
C ALA A 115 -18.94 23.54 0.80
N ALA A 116 -19.70 23.67 1.90
CA ALA A 116 -19.94 22.60 2.86
C ALA A 116 -20.58 21.35 2.26
N GLN A 117 -21.41 21.51 1.22
CA GLN A 117 -22.10 20.40 0.56
C GLN A 117 -21.16 19.52 -0.28
N VAL A 118 -20.02 20.08 -0.70
CA VAL A 118 -19.10 19.42 -1.63
C VAL A 118 -17.79 19.06 -0.95
N ARG A 119 -17.20 20.02 -0.24
CA ARG A 119 -15.86 19.96 0.34
C ARG A 119 -15.78 20.94 1.54
N PRO A 120 -16.07 20.48 2.77
CA PRO A 120 -16.50 21.36 3.87
C PRO A 120 -15.44 22.22 4.56
N HIS A 121 -14.17 21.95 4.34
CA HIS A 121 -13.11 22.63 5.06
C HIS A 121 -12.10 23.25 4.10
N ALA A 122 -11.62 24.43 4.47
CA ALA A 122 -10.48 25.07 3.84
C ALA A 122 -9.63 25.76 4.91
N VAL A 123 -8.31 25.69 4.76
CA VAL A 123 -7.34 26.43 5.57
C VAL A 123 -6.34 27.09 4.64
N ALA A 124 -5.81 28.25 5.01
CA ALA A 124 -4.87 28.97 4.17
C ALA A 124 -3.81 29.72 4.97
N ALA A 125 -2.67 29.95 4.34
CA ALA A 125 -1.55 30.72 4.88
C ALA A 125 -0.86 31.52 3.77
N VAL A 126 0.01 32.45 4.17
CA VAL A 126 0.83 33.24 3.25
C VAL A 126 2.29 33.08 3.64
N LEU A 127 3.14 32.76 2.66
CA LEU A 127 4.59 32.93 2.75
C LEU A 127 4.95 34.27 2.10
N ARG A 128 5.64 35.16 2.83
CA ARG A 128 6.02 36.48 2.33
C ARG A 128 7.51 36.55 2.03
N ASN A 129 7.84 37.30 0.97
CA ASN A 129 9.20 37.55 0.51
C ASN A 129 10.04 36.27 0.31
N ILE A 130 9.44 35.21 -0.23
CA ILE A 130 10.18 34.01 -0.58
C ILE A 130 11.15 34.30 -1.75
N THR A 131 12.29 33.62 -1.74
CA THR A 131 13.27 33.71 -2.84
C THR A 131 13.36 32.36 -3.56
N PHE A 132 12.69 32.27 -4.71
CA PHE A 132 12.75 31.09 -5.57
C PHE A 132 13.98 31.10 -6.47
N THR A 133 14.79 30.05 -6.36
CA THR A 133 15.67 29.61 -7.44
C THR A 133 14.95 28.53 -8.25
N LYS A 134 15.51 28.14 -9.40
CA LYS A 134 14.93 27.07 -10.23
C LYS A 134 14.78 25.76 -9.44
N GLU A 135 15.76 25.46 -8.61
CA GLU A 135 15.83 24.25 -7.79
C GLU A 135 14.80 24.30 -6.66
N ARG A 136 14.70 25.43 -5.95
CA ARG A 136 13.72 25.62 -4.86
C ARG A 136 12.28 25.58 -5.37
N TYR A 137 12.03 26.20 -6.53
CA TYR A 137 10.72 26.14 -7.17
C TYR A 137 10.33 24.72 -7.53
N ASN A 138 11.26 23.95 -8.12
CA ASN A 138 11.01 22.55 -8.43
C ASN A 138 10.77 21.71 -7.16
N SER A 139 11.56 21.93 -6.08
CA SER A 139 11.36 21.27 -4.78
C SER A 139 9.98 21.60 -4.19
N PHE A 140 9.53 22.84 -4.31
CA PHE A 140 8.22 23.30 -3.83
C PHE A 140 7.07 22.59 -4.54
N ILE A 141 7.12 22.52 -5.87
CA ILE A 141 6.12 21.81 -6.67
C ILE A 141 6.15 20.30 -6.39
N ASP A 142 7.34 19.72 -6.25
CA ASP A 142 7.53 18.30 -5.95
C ASP A 142 6.98 17.91 -4.58
N LEU A 143 7.21 18.74 -3.54
CA LEU A 143 6.60 18.53 -2.22
C LEU A 143 5.07 18.55 -2.32
N GLN A 144 4.51 19.52 -3.05
CA GLN A 144 3.07 19.63 -3.23
C GLN A 144 2.48 18.35 -3.86
N GLU A 145 3.09 17.85 -4.94
CA GLU A 145 2.62 16.64 -5.62
C GLU A 145 2.81 15.37 -4.76
N LYS A 146 3.91 15.26 -4.01
CA LYS A 146 4.12 14.14 -3.05
C LYS A 146 3.10 14.13 -1.92
N LEU A 147 2.76 15.29 -1.37
CA LEU A 147 1.70 15.40 -0.37
C LEU A 147 0.34 15.05 -0.99
N HIS A 148 0.06 15.47 -2.23
CA HIS A 148 -1.16 15.11 -2.96
C HIS A 148 -1.30 13.61 -3.17
N GLN A 149 -0.23 12.93 -3.56
CA GLN A 149 -0.24 11.49 -3.84
C GLN A 149 -0.36 10.66 -2.56
N ASN A 150 0.30 11.09 -1.48
CA ASN A 150 0.38 10.36 -0.22
C ASN A 150 -0.71 10.77 0.79
N ILE A 151 -0.42 11.69 1.71
CA ILE A 151 -1.29 12.06 2.84
C ILE A 151 -2.68 12.54 2.40
N CYS A 152 -2.76 13.18 1.22
CA CYS A 152 -4.00 13.69 0.65
C CYS A 152 -4.83 12.62 -0.09
N ARG A 153 -4.30 11.39 -0.26
CA ARG A 153 -4.88 10.28 -1.05
C ARG A 153 -5.32 10.70 -2.45
N LYS A 154 -4.36 11.10 -3.30
CA LYS A 154 -4.61 11.58 -4.67
C LYS A 154 -5.65 12.70 -4.70
N ARG A 155 -5.46 13.70 -3.84
CA ARG A 155 -6.33 14.87 -3.66
C ARG A 155 -7.76 14.57 -3.17
N ALA A 156 -8.09 13.32 -2.83
CA ALA A 156 -9.43 12.96 -2.37
C ALA A 156 -9.77 13.62 -1.02
N LEU A 157 -8.81 13.62 -0.08
CA LEU A 157 -9.00 14.17 1.27
C LEU A 157 -8.66 15.66 1.35
N VAL A 158 -7.55 16.08 0.73
CA VAL A 158 -7.03 17.45 0.76
C VAL A 158 -6.49 17.82 -0.62
N ALA A 159 -6.78 19.02 -1.10
CA ALA A 159 -6.23 19.57 -2.32
C ALA A 159 -5.56 20.89 -1.98
N ILE A 160 -4.31 21.05 -2.43
CA ILE A 160 -3.47 22.20 -2.15
C ILE A 160 -3.45 23.05 -3.41
N GLY A 161 -3.77 24.33 -3.27
CA GLY A 161 -3.46 25.35 -4.25
C GLY A 161 -2.36 26.27 -3.73
N THR A 162 -1.61 26.80 -4.68
CA THR A 162 -0.50 27.71 -4.44
C THR A 162 -0.61 28.82 -5.48
N HIS A 163 -0.63 30.06 -5.00
CA HIS A 163 -1.00 31.24 -5.76
C HIS A 163 -0.01 32.37 -5.56
N ASP A 164 0.31 33.09 -6.63
CA ASP A 164 1.05 34.34 -6.54
C ASP A 164 0.13 35.43 -5.96
N LEU A 165 0.36 35.77 -4.68
CA LEU A 165 -0.45 36.74 -3.96
C LEU A 165 -0.34 38.14 -4.57
N ASP A 166 0.74 38.47 -5.27
CA ASP A 166 0.93 39.80 -5.85
C ASP A 166 0.02 40.04 -7.08
N THR A 167 -0.63 38.98 -7.58
CA THR A 167 -1.57 39.04 -8.71
C THR A 167 -3.04 39.18 -8.31
N VAL A 168 -3.37 38.96 -7.03
CA VAL A 168 -4.77 38.90 -6.54
C VAL A 168 -5.00 39.73 -5.30
N THR A 169 -6.25 40.08 -5.01
CA THR A 169 -6.58 40.94 -3.85
C THR A 169 -7.64 40.28 -2.96
N GLY A 170 -7.34 40.12 -1.66
CA GLY A 170 -8.29 39.61 -0.67
C GLY A 170 -9.38 40.62 -0.28
N PRO A 171 -10.43 40.19 0.45
CA PRO A 171 -10.64 38.84 1.00
C PRO A 171 -10.99 37.80 -0.08
N PHE A 172 -10.61 36.55 0.16
CA PHE A 172 -10.86 35.41 -0.71
C PHE A 172 -12.13 34.68 -0.26
N THR A 173 -12.86 34.08 -1.19
CA THR A 173 -14.11 33.35 -0.92
C THR A 173 -14.03 31.93 -1.49
N PHE A 174 -14.21 30.93 -0.63
CA PHE A 174 -14.38 29.53 -0.99
C PHE A 174 -15.87 29.18 -1.01
N THR A 175 -16.38 28.83 -2.19
CA THR A 175 -17.79 28.51 -2.43
C THR A 175 -17.95 27.35 -3.40
N ALA A 176 -19.18 26.94 -3.68
CA ALA A 176 -19.49 25.97 -4.72
C ALA A 176 -20.61 26.50 -5.62
N LYS A 177 -20.44 26.38 -6.94
CA LYS A 177 -21.40 26.86 -7.94
C LYS A 177 -21.71 25.79 -8.98
N ALA A 178 -22.79 25.98 -9.73
CA ALA A 178 -23.11 25.10 -10.84
C ALA A 178 -21.97 25.14 -11.89
N PRO A 179 -21.59 23.99 -12.49
CA PRO A 179 -20.46 23.92 -13.42
C PRO A 179 -20.55 24.86 -14.63
N SER A 180 -21.76 25.21 -15.07
CA SER A 180 -22.00 26.16 -16.17
C SER A 180 -21.75 27.62 -15.82
N GLU A 181 -21.75 27.97 -14.53
CA GLU A 181 -21.58 29.35 -14.04
C GLU A 181 -20.13 29.70 -13.72
N ILE A 182 -19.25 28.70 -13.71
CA ILE A 182 -17.83 28.87 -13.42
C ILE A 182 -17.10 28.99 -14.75
N LYS A 183 -16.49 30.15 -15.03
CA LYS A 183 -15.67 30.38 -16.22
C LYS A 183 -14.33 30.99 -15.84
N PHE A 184 -13.24 30.35 -16.23
CA PHE A 184 -11.90 30.86 -15.99
C PHE A 184 -10.88 30.26 -16.95
N LYS A 185 -9.68 30.83 -16.95
CA LYS A 185 -8.52 30.32 -17.69
C LYS A 185 -7.73 29.36 -16.80
N PRO A 186 -7.77 28.04 -17.04
CA PRO A 186 -7.04 27.08 -16.20
C PRO A 186 -5.55 27.10 -16.52
N LEU A 187 -4.76 26.55 -15.61
CA LEU A 187 -3.30 26.48 -15.73
C LEU A 187 -2.86 25.85 -17.06
N ASN A 188 -1.86 26.46 -17.71
CA ASN A 188 -1.26 26.06 -18.98
C ASN A 188 -2.22 26.05 -20.19
N GLN A 189 -3.38 26.71 -20.10
CA GLN A 189 -4.28 26.91 -21.24
C GLN A 189 -4.28 28.37 -21.68
N SER A 190 -4.56 28.63 -22.96
CA SER A 190 -4.60 29.98 -23.53
C SER A 190 -5.98 30.62 -23.48
N GLN A 191 -7.05 29.80 -23.52
CA GLN A 191 -8.44 30.22 -23.58
C GLN A 191 -9.16 30.02 -22.24
N GLU A 192 -10.26 30.75 -22.05
CA GLU A 192 -11.18 30.54 -20.93
C GLU A 192 -12.18 29.42 -21.25
N TYR A 193 -12.43 28.58 -20.26
CA TYR A 193 -13.39 27.48 -20.36
C TYR A 193 -14.39 27.55 -19.20
N THR A 194 -15.58 27.02 -19.43
CA THR A 194 -16.50 26.71 -18.34
C THR A 194 -16.09 25.44 -17.60
N ALA A 195 -16.47 25.27 -16.34
CA ALA A 195 -16.09 24.06 -15.59
C ALA A 195 -16.64 22.77 -16.23
N SER A 196 -17.82 22.81 -16.86
CA SER A 196 -18.33 21.69 -17.67
C SER A 196 -17.40 21.35 -18.84
N GLN A 197 -16.95 22.35 -19.59
CA GLN A 197 -16.01 22.15 -20.71
C GLN A 197 -14.66 21.64 -20.23
N LEU A 198 -14.19 22.07 -19.04
CA LEU A 198 -12.94 21.58 -18.46
C LEU A 198 -13.00 20.10 -18.10
N MET A 199 -14.13 19.62 -17.58
CA MET A 199 -14.30 18.19 -17.29
C MET A 199 -14.15 17.36 -18.56
N ASP A 200 -14.78 17.78 -19.66
CA ASP A 200 -14.65 17.07 -20.95
C ASP A 200 -13.22 17.15 -21.51
N LEU A 201 -12.58 18.32 -21.45
CA LEU A 201 -11.21 18.51 -21.91
C LEU A 201 -10.22 17.59 -21.18
N TYR A 202 -10.37 17.46 -19.86
CA TYR A 202 -9.42 16.70 -19.04
C TYR A 202 -9.73 15.20 -18.97
N ARG A 203 -10.84 14.71 -19.54
CA ARG A 203 -11.08 13.26 -19.64
C ARG A 203 -9.99 12.54 -20.44
N THR A 204 -9.40 13.23 -21.41
CA THR A 204 -8.29 12.71 -22.23
C THR A 204 -6.91 13.05 -21.68
N ASP A 205 -6.82 13.89 -20.63
CA ASP A 205 -5.55 14.29 -20.03
C ASP A 205 -4.94 13.14 -19.23
N SER A 206 -3.64 12.88 -19.41
CA SER A 206 -2.97 11.74 -18.77
C SER A 206 -2.85 11.88 -17.25
N HIS A 207 -2.80 13.09 -16.72
CA HIS A 207 -2.63 13.37 -15.29
C HIS A 207 -3.96 13.68 -14.62
N LEU A 208 -4.73 14.62 -15.19
CA LEU A 208 -5.92 15.19 -14.56
C LEU A 208 -7.15 14.28 -14.62
N ARG A 209 -7.24 13.36 -15.60
CA ARG A 209 -8.37 12.41 -15.71
C ARG A 209 -8.62 11.62 -14.42
N HIS A 210 -7.56 11.37 -13.66
CA HIS A 210 -7.60 10.58 -12.43
C HIS A 210 -8.29 11.32 -11.27
N TYR A 211 -8.51 12.63 -11.37
CA TYR A 211 -9.10 13.46 -10.31
C TYR A 211 -10.53 13.91 -10.60
N LEU A 212 -11.01 13.83 -11.85
CA LEU A 212 -12.32 14.36 -12.27
C LEU A 212 -13.47 13.74 -11.46
N HIS A 213 -13.43 12.42 -11.28
CA HIS A 213 -14.44 11.64 -10.56
C HIS A 213 -14.70 12.11 -9.11
N LEU A 214 -13.79 12.90 -8.52
CA LEU A 214 -13.93 13.44 -7.16
C LEU A 214 -15.08 14.44 -7.04
N ILE A 215 -15.39 15.17 -8.12
CA ILE A 215 -16.46 16.17 -8.13
C ILE A 215 -17.41 16.06 -9.34
N GLU A 216 -17.09 15.27 -10.38
CA GLU A 216 -17.84 15.20 -11.63
C GLU A 216 -19.36 14.98 -11.45
N ASN A 217 -19.74 14.11 -10.51
CA ASN A 217 -21.14 13.73 -10.25
C ASN A 217 -21.88 14.64 -9.25
N LYS A 218 -21.28 15.75 -8.82
CA LYS A 218 -21.88 16.65 -7.82
C LYS A 218 -22.61 17.81 -8.49
N PRO A 219 -23.70 18.32 -7.89
CA PRO A 219 -24.48 19.41 -8.47
C PRO A 219 -23.72 20.75 -8.48
N LEU A 220 -22.78 20.94 -7.55
CA LEU A 220 -21.98 22.14 -7.40
C LEU A 220 -20.49 21.76 -7.39
N TYR A 221 -19.65 22.61 -7.97
CA TYR A 221 -18.19 22.44 -8.00
C TYR A 221 -17.52 23.47 -7.10
N PRO A 222 -16.48 23.07 -6.33
CA PRO A 222 -15.76 23.98 -5.44
C PRO A 222 -14.95 24.99 -6.26
N ILE A 223 -14.95 26.24 -5.82
CA ILE A 223 -14.27 27.33 -6.51
C ILE A 223 -13.81 28.38 -5.50
N ILE A 224 -12.65 28.99 -5.75
CA ILE A 224 -12.10 30.05 -4.92
C ILE A 224 -12.00 31.34 -5.73
N TYR A 225 -12.55 32.43 -5.19
CA TYR A 225 -12.51 33.76 -5.77
C TYR A 225 -11.71 34.74 -4.91
N ASP A 226 -11.14 35.76 -5.55
CA ASP A 226 -10.65 36.98 -4.88
C ASP A 226 -11.76 38.05 -4.77
N SER A 227 -11.43 39.21 -4.21
CA SER A 227 -12.36 40.33 -4.05
C SER A 227 -12.80 40.98 -5.38
N ASN A 228 -12.02 40.82 -6.45
CA ASN A 228 -12.33 41.32 -7.79
C ASN A 228 -13.12 40.29 -8.62
N GLY A 229 -13.45 39.13 -8.05
CA GLY A 229 -14.13 38.04 -8.76
C GLY A 229 -13.22 37.19 -9.64
N VAL A 230 -11.90 37.30 -9.48
CA VAL A 230 -10.92 36.47 -10.18
C VAL A 230 -10.92 35.07 -9.57
N VAL A 231 -10.97 34.04 -10.42
CA VAL A 231 -10.87 32.64 -9.99
C VAL A 231 -9.41 32.27 -9.68
N LEU A 232 -9.16 31.86 -8.44
CA LEU A 232 -7.87 31.33 -7.98
C LEU A 232 -7.69 29.88 -8.44
N SER A 233 -8.64 29.02 -8.07
CA SER A 233 -8.57 27.58 -8.35
C SER A 233 -9.96 26.95 -8.33
N MET A 234 -10.09 25.80 -9.00
CA MET A 234 -11.24 24.90 -8.92
C MET A 234 -10.81 23.58 -8.26
N PRO A 235 -10.78 23.51 -6.91
CA PRO A 235 -10.37 22.30 -6.21
C PRO A 235 -11.30 21.11 -6.49
N PRO A 236 -10.81 19.86 -6.58
CA PRO A 236 -9.41 19.42 -6.48
C PRO A 236 -8.68 19.36 -7.84
N ILE A 237 -9.23 19.95 -8.90
CA ILE A 237 -8.82 19.65 -10.28
C ILE A 237 -7.62 20.51 -10.70
N ILE A 238 -7.80 21.83 -10.77
CA ILE A 238 -6.81 22.71 -11.41
C ILE A 238 -6.83 24.12 -10.84
N ASN A 239 -5.68 24.78 -10.85
CA ASN A 239 -5.53 26.19 -10.49
C ASN A 239 -5.76 27.09 -11.73
N GLY A 240 -6.02 28.38 -11.51
CA GLY A 240 -6.16 29.38 -12.56
C GLY A 240 -4.81 29.90 -13.04
N GLU A 241 -4.67 30.15 -14.34
CA GLU A 241 -3.44 30.67 -14.95
C GLU A 241 -3.06 32.06 -14.42
N HIS A 242 -4.05 32.88 -14.05
CA HIS A 242 -3.84 34.24 -13.55
C HIS A 242 -2.98 34.30 -12.28
N THR A 243 -3.08 33.26 -11.44
CA THR A 243 -2.46 33.21 -10.11
C THR A 243 -1.25 32.27 -10.06
N LYS A 244 -0.74 31.86 -11.22
CA LYS A 244 0.35 30.91 -11.36
C LYS A 244 1.62 31.45 -10.69
N ILE A 245 2.18 30.68 -9.77
CA ILE A 245 3.49 30.97 -9.20
C ILE A 245 4.61 30.82 -10.25
N SER A 246 5.61 31.68 -10.15
CA SER A 246 6.78 31.71 -11.02
C SER A 246 8.06 31.93 -10.21
N LEU A 247 9.21 31.88 -10.86
CA LEU A 247 10.50 32.19 -10.22
C LEU A 247 10.57 33.62 -9.66
N ASN A 248 9.73 34.54 -10.17
CA ASN A 248 9.71 35.94 -9.72
C ASN A 248 8.73 36.18 -8.57
N SER A 249 7.90 35.20 -8.23
CA SER A 249 6.87 35.35 -7.19
C SER A 249 7.53 35.55 -5.83
N ARG A 250 7.10 36.58 -5.10
CA ARG A 250 7.64 36.94 -3.79
C ARG A 250 6.68 36.61 -2.66
N ASN A 251 5.38 36.71 -2.89
CA ASN A 251 4.38 36.40 -1.89
C ASN A 251 3.52 35.24 -2.40
N VAL A 252 3.49 34.13 -1.65
CA VAL A 252 2.72 32.94 -2.03
C VAL A 252 1.56 32.77 -1.07
N PHE A 253 0.35 32.79 -1.60
CA PHE A 253 -0.86 32.39 -0.90
C PHE A 253 -1.07 30.88 -1.11
N ILE A 254 -1.16 30.14 -0.01
CA ILE A 254 -1.32 28.68 -0.02
C ILE A 254 -2.68 28.38 0.61
N GLU A 255 -3.51 27.62 -0.08
CA GLU A 255 -4.78 27.12 0.46
C GLU A 255 -4.88 25.61 0.35
N CYS A 256 -5.46 24.98 1.36
CA CYS A 256 -5.72 23.56 1.44
C CYS A 256 -7.22 23.33 1.66
N THR A 257 -7.91 22.81 0.65
CA THR A 257 -9.34 22.47 0.72
C THR A 257 -9.55 20.98 0.88
N GLY A 258 -10.48 20.54 1.72
CA GLY A 258 -10.60 19.13 2.03
C GLY A 258 -11.89 18.70 2.69
N THR A 259 -12.06 17.39 2.77
CA THR A 259 -13.08 16.72 3.57
C THR A 259 -12.59 16.43 5.00
N ASP A 260 -11.28 16.50 5.25
CA ASP A 260 -10.64 16.28 6.55
C ASP A 260 -9.87 17.54 6.96
N ILE A 261 -10.40 18.25 7.98
CA ILE A 261 -9.82 19.50 8.48
C ILE A 261 -8.44 19.30 9.13
N THR A 262 -8.23 18.19 9.82
CA THR A 262 -6.97 17.91 10.52
C THR A 262 -5.86 17.67 9.52
N LYS A 263 -6.12 16.85 8.49
CA LYS A 263 -5.16 16.63 7.40
C LYS A 263 -4.89 17.92 6.61
N ALA A 264 -5.92 18.74 6.35
CA ALA A 264 -5.73 20.01 5.66
C ALA A 264 -4.81 20.95 6.45
N LYS A 265 -4.95 21.00 7.78
CA LYS A 265 -4.04 21.76 8.66
C LYS A 265 -2.61 21.22 8.63
N ILE A 266 -2.44 19.89 8.78
CA ILE A 266 -1.12 19.25 8.75
C ILE A 266 -0.41 19.55 7.41
N VAL A 267 -1.09 19.38 6.29
CA VAL A 267 -0.54 19.64 4.94
C VAL A 267 -0.13 21.11 4.78
N LEU A 268 -0.95 22.04 5.27
CA LEU A 268 -0.63 23.46 5.25
C LEU A 268 0.59 23.77 6.11
N ASP A 269 0.63 23.23 7.33
CA ASP A 269 1.73 23.44 8.27
C ASP A 269 3.05 22.88 7.69
N ILE A 270 3.04 21.69 7.07
CA ILE A 270 4.23 21.14 6.40
C ILE A 270 4.72 22.07 5.30
N LEU A 271 3.85 22.50 4.36
CA LEU A 271 4.28 23.38 3.26
C LEU A 271 4.87 24.70 3.75
N VAL A 272 4.20 25.32 4.73
CA VAL A 272 4.64 26.60 5.29
C VAL A 272 5.94 26.44 6.07
N THR A 273 6.02 25.43 6.94
CA THR A 273 7.23 25.19 7.76
C THR A 273 8.43 24.84 6.89
N MET A 274 8.30 23.98 5.88
CA MET A 274 9.40 23.56 5.02
C MET A 274 10.04 24.73 4.27
N PHE A 275 9.22 25.63 3.71
CA PHE A 275 9.68 26.72 2.83
C PHE A 275 9.84 28.07 3.53
N SER A 276 9.43 28.19 4.80
CA SER A 276 9.64 29.39 5.59
C SER A 276 11.13 29.75 5.79
N GLU A 277 12.05 28.78 5.66
CA GLU A 277 13.50 29.02 5.77
C GLU A 277 14.08 29.93 4.67
N TYR A 278 13.39 30.04 3.53
CA TYR A 278 13.77 30.95 2.44
C TYR A 278 13.17 32.36 2.61
N CYS A 279 12.56 32.64 3.75
CA CYS A 279 12.11 33.97 4.14
C CYS A 279 13.22 34.72 4.90
N GLU A 280 13.13 36.05 4.97
CA GLU A 280 14.20 36.97 5.38
C GLU A 280 14.71 36.84 6.85
N LYS A 281 14.11 36.00 7.71
CA LYS A 281 14.50 35.84 9.14
C LYS A 281 14.66 34.37 9.58
N PRO A 282 15.90 33.87 9.78
CA PRO A 282 16.22 32.54 10.36
C PRO A 282 16.47 32.54 11.89
N PHE A 283 16.53 31.36 12.55
CA PHE A 283 16.49 31.16 14.03
C PHE A 283 17.52 30.14 14.62
N SER A 284 17.72 30.12 15.96
CA SER A 284 18.74 29.30 16.67
C SER A 284 18.46 28.95 18.17
N GLU A 285 18.99 27.79 18.67
CA GLU A 285 19.65 27.41 19.99
C GLU A 285 19.34 25.97 20.56
N THR A 286 20.18 25.43 21.49
CA THR A 286 20.30 24.00 21.99
C THR A 286 20.01 23.76 23.51
N PRO A 287 19.71 22.51 24.04
CA PRO A 287 20.55 21.79 25.07
C PRO A 287 20.33 20.23 25.40
N SER A 288 21.19 19.66 26.33
CA SER A 288 21.19 18.45 27.28
C SER A 288 20.91 16.95 26.92
N ASN A 289 21.75 15.95 27.28
CA ASN A 289 21.80 14.51 26.80
C ASN A 289 20.54 13.70 26.36
N LEU A 290 19.54 13.35 27.19
CA LEU A 290 18.33 12.65 26.64
C LEU A 290 17.43 13.63 25.90
N ALA A 291 17.34 14.85 26.44
CA ALA A 291 16.76 15.96 25.73
C ALA A 291 17.51 16.27 24.42
N LYS A 292 18.80 15.95 24.27
CA LYS A 292 19.64 16.13 23.09
C LYS A 292 19.26 15.07 22.08
N LEU A 293 19.09 13.83 22.50
CA LEU A 293 18.60 12.77 21.62
C LEU A 293 17.23 13.15 21.02
N LEU A 294 16.29 13.60 21.85
CA LEU A 294 15.00 14.07 21.38
C LEU A 294 15.11 15.34 20.52
N THR A 295 15.96 16.29 20.91
CA THR A 295 16.23 17.52 20.15
C THR A 295 16.85 17.20 18.78
N ARG A 296 17.71 16.19 18.68
CA ARG A 296 18.27 15.65 17.42
C ARG A 296 17.18 15.07 16.50
N MET A 297 16.05 14.64 17.05
CA MET A 297 14.87 14.23 16.27
C MET A 297 13.87 15.37 16.03
N CYS A 298 14.33 16.62 16.17
CA CYS A 298 13.51 17.81 16.09
C CYS A 298 12.48 17.99 17.22
N LEU A 299 12.61 17.28 18.34
CA LEU A 299 11.72 17.41 19.51
C LEU A 299 12.43 18.21 20.59
N LYS A 300 12.24 19.53 20.56
CA LYS A 300 12.93 20.42 21.49
C LYS A 300 12.56 20.03 22.92
N SER A 301 13.57 19.63 23.68
CA SER A 301 13.35 19.01 24.98
C SER A 301 14.12 19.73 26.08
N HIS A 302 13.53 19.82 27.27
CA HIS A 302 14.15 20.43 28.44
C HIS A 302 13.92 19.54 29.66
N VAL A 303 14.97 19.35 30.47
CA VAL A 303 14.82 18.65 31.74
C VAL A 303 14.17 19.61 32.75
N THR A 304 13.10 19.17 33.41
CA THR A 304 12.36 19.98 34.40
C THR A 304 12.44 19.38 35.81
N GLY A 305 12.36 20.25 36.83
CA GLY A 305 12.38 19.86 38.25
C GLY A 305 13.69 19.22 38.71
N ASN A 306 13.62 18.09 39.43
CA ASN A 306 14.77 17.38 40.03
C ASN A 306 15.54 16.48 39.05
N GLY A 307 15.31 16.60 37.73
CA GLY A 307 15.98 15.76 36.72
C GLY A 307 15.23 14.49 36.30
N ASN A 308 14.00 14.28 36.79
CA ASN A 308 13.22 13.06 36.52
C ASN A 308 12.17 13.23 35.41
N ASN A 309 11.88 14.47 35.00
CA ASN A 309 10.89 14.78 33.98
C ASN A 309 11.55 15.53 32.82
N ILE A 310 11.05 15.29 31.60
CA ILE A 310 11.45 16.01 30.38
C ILE A 310 10.19 16.65 29.82
N GLU A 311 10.23 17.97 29.66
CA GLU A 311 9.23 18.71 28.88
C GLU A 311 9.65 18.68 27.41
N ILE A 312 8.72 18.33 26.53
CA ILE A 312 8.97 18.11 25.11
C ILE A 312 8.01 19.00 24.31
N GLU A 313 8.57 19.89 23.50
CA GLU A 313 7.83 20.71 22.55
C GLU A 313 7.71 19.93 21.24
N ILE A 314 6.49 19.47 20.92
CA ILE A 314 6.19 18.79 19.66
C ILE A 314 6.06 19.86 18.57
N PRO A 315 6.96 19.92 17.58
CA PRO A 315 6.85 20.92 16.52
C PRO A 315 5.68 20.59 15.59
N PRO A 316 5.08 21.59 14.92
CA PRO A 316 4.01 21.36 13.95
C PRO A 316 4.45 20.50 12.75
N THR A 317 5.76 20.36 12.51
CA THR A 317 6.32 19.48 11.49
C THR A 317 6.18 17.99 11.83
N ARG A 318 6.09 17.63 13.12
CA ARG A 318 6.03 16.25 13.62
C ARG A 318 4.62 15.87 14.05
N ALA A 319 3.71 15.88 13.07
CA ALA A 319 2.32 15.50 13.26
C ALA A 319 2.10 13.98 13.49
N ASP A 320 3.16 13.19 13.32
CA ASP A 320 3.21 11.76 13.61
C ASP A 320 3.23 11.45 15.12
N ILE A 321 3.58 12.43 15.97
CA ILE A 321 3.63 12.26 17.42
C ILE A 321 2.23 12.45 18.00
N ILE A 322 1.61 11.34 18.36
CA ILE A 322 0.24 11.26 18.91
C ILE A 322 0.20 10.59 20.29
N HIS A 323 1.27 9.89 20.66
CA HIS A 323 1.38 9.12 21.91
C HIS A 323 2.81 9.13 22.46
N ALA A 324 2.96 8.80 23.75
CA ALA A 324 4.26 8.78 24.41
C ALA A 324 5.25 7.76 23.81
N CYS A 325 4.75 6.72 23.11
CA CYS A 325 5.61 5.75 22.44
C CYS A 325 6.34 6.34 21.24
N ASP A 326 5.78 7.35 20.57
CA ASP A 326 6.39 7.99 19.40
C ASP A 326 7.64 8.80 19.83
N ILE A 327 7.61 9.35 21.04
CA ILE A 327 8.77 9.96 21.68
C ILE A 327 9.87 8.92 21.96
N VAL A 328 9.49 7.72 22.40
CA VAL A 328 10.42 6.63 22.69
C VAL A 328 11.04 6.08 21.40
N GLU A 329 10.27 5.99 20.32
CA GLU A 329 10.74 5.65 18.99
C GLU A 329 11.86 6.61 18.55
N ASP A 330 11.58 7.92 18.57
CA ASP A 330 12.55 8.95 18.23
C ASP A 330 13.79 8.93 19.13
N ALA A 331 13.60 8.77 20.45
CA ALA A 331 14.71 8.65 21.39
C ALA A 331 15.62 7.46 21.05
N ALA A 332 15.03 6.33 20.65
CA ALA A 332 15.77 5.14 20.25
C ALA A 332 16.48 5.33 18.90
N ILE A 333 15.85 6.01 17.92
CA ILE A 333 16.50 6.34 16.63
C ILE A 333 17.71 7.25 16.87
N ALA A 334 17.56 8.32 17.65
CA ALA A 334 18.67 9.21 17.99
C ALA A 334 19.79 8.52 18.78
N TYR A 335 19.44 7.55 19.63
CA TYR A 335 20.42 6.73 20.32
C TYR A 335 21.15 5.75 19.38
N GLY A 336 20.49 5.34 18.29
CA GLY A 336 20.93 4.31 17.36
C GLY A 336 20.55 2.92 17.88
N TYR A 337 19.72 2.19 17.13
CA TYR A 337 19.18 0.89 17.56
C TYR A 337 20.29 -0.13 17.87
N ASN A 338 21.37 -0.11 17.10
CA ASN A 338 22.52 -1.02 17.30
C ASN A 338 23.30 -0.77 18.59
N ASN A 339 23.10 0.38 19.25
CA ASN A 339 23.70 0.68 20.54
C ASN A 339 22.87 0.12 21.71
N ILE A 340 21.65 -0.34 21.47
CA ILE A 340 20.77 -0.91 22.50
C ILE A 340 21.23 -2.32 22.83
N GLN A 341 21.52 -2.58 24.11
CA GLN A 341 21.88 -3.92 24.56
C GLN A 341 20.70 -4.89 24.36
N MET A 342 20.89 -5.89 23.49
CA MET A 342 19.92 -6.97 23.32
C MET A 342 19.76 -7.74 24.64
N THR A 343 18.52 -7.90 25.09
CA THR A 343 18.18 -8.68 26.28
C THR A 343 17.13 -9.72 25.94
N ILE A 344 17.20 -10.88 26.61
CA ILE A 344 16.20 -11.94 26.44
C ILE A 344 15.09 -11.71 27.47
N PRO A 345 13.80 -11.70 27.05
CA PRO A 345 12.69 -11.54 27.99
C PRO A 345 12.67 -12.71 28.98
N LYS A 346 12.60 -12.40 30.28
CA LYS A 346 12.62 -13.39 31.38
C LYS A 346 11.23 -13.97 31.66
N THR A 347 10.53 -14.38 30.62
CA THR A 347 9.18 -14.98 30.69
C THR A 347 9.23 -16.40 30.18
N TYR A 348 8.89 -17.36 31.03
CA TYR A 348 8.83 -18.78 30.66
C TYR A 348 7.50 -19.11 29.99
N THR A 349 7.56 -19.77 28.84
CA THR A 349 6.38 -20.23 28.09
C THR A 349 6.59 -21.67 27.62
N ILE A 350 5.57 -22.51 27.76
CA ILE A 350 5.57 -23.86 27.20
C ILE A 350 4.93 -23.80 25.81
N ALA A 351 5.69 -24.13 24.77
CA ALA A 351 5.18 -24.20 23.41
C ALA A 351 4.25 -25.40 23.24
N ASN A 352 3.13 -25.20 22.54
CA ASN A 352 2.22 -26.26 22.13
C ASN A 352 1.97 -26.18 20.63
N GLN A 353 1.95 -27.33 19.96
CA GLN A 353 1.58 -27.41 18.55
C GLN A 353 0.05 -27.41 18.42
N LEU A 354 -0.48 -26.76 17.38
CA LEU A 354 -1.88 -26.92 17.03
C LEU A 354 -2.12 -28.37 16.61
N PRO A 355 -3.05 -29.13 17.24
CA PRO A 355 -3.23 -30.56 16.98
C PRO A 355 -3.41 -30.91 15.49
N LEU A 356 -4.18 -30.10 14.76
CA LEU A 356 -4.38 -30.27 13.32
C LEU A 356 -3.10 -30.14 12.50
N ASN A 357 -2.23 -29.19 12.84
CA ASN A 357 -0.95 -29.00 12.14
C ASN A 357 0.02 -30.12 12.49
N LYS A 358 0.04 -30.57 13.75
CA LYS A 358 0.83 -31.74 14.15
C LYS A 358 0.42 -32.99 13.36
N LEU A 359 -0.88 -33.24 13.25
CA LEU A 359 -1.40 -34.35 12.44
C LEU A 359 -1.02 -34.20 10.96
N THR A 360 -1.15 -33.00 10.41
CA THR A 360 -0.80 -32.68 9.02
C THR A 360 0.67 -33.02 8.73
N GLU A 361 1.60 -32.62 9.62
CA GLU A 361 3.03 -32.92 9.45
C GLU A 361 3.35 -34.41 9.50
N LEU A 362 2.70 -35.16 10.40
CA LEU A 362 2.86 -36.62 10.45
C LEU A 362 2.41 -37.26 9.13
N LEU A 363 1.24 -36.89 8.63
CA LEU A 363 0.72 -37.41 7.37
C LEU A 363 1.61 -37.03 6.17
N ARG A 364 2.18 -35.81 6.12
CA ARG A 364 3.11 -35.41 5.06
C ARG A 364 4.31 -36.35 4.96
N LEU A 365 4.93 -36.66 6.09
CA LEU A 365 6.10 -37.55 6.15
C LEU A 365 5.73 -38.96 5.67
N ASP A 366 4.58 -39.48 6.08
CA ASP A 366 4.13 -40.80 5.70
C ASP A 366 3.72 -40.90 4.22
N LEU A 367 3.09 -39.87 3.65
CA LEU A 367 2.76 -39.84 2.22
C LEU A 367 4.02 -39.75 1.36
N ALA A 368 5.01 -38.98 1.80
CA ALA A 368 6.33 -38.97 1.19
C ALA A 368 6.98 -40.36 1.27
N ALA A 369 6.89 -41.05 2.41
CA ALA A 369 7.38 -42.42 2.58
C ALA A 369 6.62 -43.44 1.71
N ALA A 370 5.34 -43.20 1.41
CA ALA A 370 4.54 -43.96 0.44
C ALA A 370 4.92 -43.68 -1.03
N GLY A 371 5.90 -42.80 -1.27
CA GLY A 371 6.44 -42.48 -2.58
C GLY A 371 5.60 -41.48 -3.38
N PHE A 372 4.76 -40.69 -2.71
CA PHE A 372 4.10 -39.53 -3.31
C PHE A 372 4.95 -38.27 -3.12
N THR A 373 4.84 -37.33 -4.05
CA THR A 373 5.56 -36.05 -4.02
C THR A 373 4.59 -34.93 -3.65
N GLU A 374 4.95 -34.15 -2.63
CA GLU A 374 4.11 -33.02 -2.21
C GLU A 374 4.15 -31.89 -3.24
N ALA A 375 3.01 -31.29 -3.53
CA ALA A 375 2.86 -30.10 -4.35
C ALA A 375 2.43 -28.90 -3.50
N LEU A 376 2.62 -27.69 -4.03
CA LEU A 376 2.17 -26.45 -3.42
C LEU A 376 1.31 -25.69 -4.43
N THR A 377 -0.01 -25.87 -4.33
CA THR A 377 -0.96 -25.22 -5.25
C THR A 377 -1.39 -23.84 -4.74
N PHE A 378 -1.82 -22.98 -5.65
CA PHE A 378 -2.38 -21.69 -5.28
C PHE A 378 -3.75 -21.86 -4.62
N ALA A 379 -4.02 -21.04 -3.60
CA ALA A 379 -5.32 -20.99 -2.95
C ALA A 379 -6.41 -20.31 -3.80
N LEU A 380 -6.02 -19.54 -4.82
CA LEU A 380 -6.91 -18.82 -5.71
C LEU A 380 -6.93 -19.49 -7.09
N CYS A 381 -8.11 -19.56 -7.69
CA CYS A 381 -8.32 -20.16 -9.01
C CYS A 381 -9.49 -19.49 -9.76
N SER A 382 -9.69 -19.90 -11.01
CA SER A 382 -10.85 -19.47 -11.79
C SER A 382 -12.09 -20.28 -11.42
N GLN A 383 -13.27 -19.74 -11.72
CA GLN A 383 -14.54 -20.44 -11.45
C GLN A 383 -14.61 -21.76 -12.24
N GLU A 384 -14.13 -21.76 -13.48
CA GLU A 384 -14.09 -22.95 -14.33
C GLU A 384 -13.26 -24.09 -13.71
N ASP A 385 -12.21 -23.80 -12.94
CA ASP A 385 -11.31 -24.81 -12.38
C ASP A 385 -12.01 -25.70 -11.34
N ILE A 386 -12.88 -25.10 -10.54
CA ILE A 386 -13.59 -25.79 -9.44
C ILE A 386 -15.02 -26.19 -9.82
N ALA A 387 -15.52 -25.77 -10.98
CA ALA A 387 -16.89 -26.00 -11.43
C ALA A 387 -16.92 -26.67 -12.82
N ASP A 388 -16.88 -25.88 -13.89
CA ASP A 388 -17.09 -26.35 -15.27
C ASP A 388 -16.13 -27.49 -15.68
N LYS A 389 -14.86 -27.41 -15.28
CA LYS A 389 -13.86 -28.45 -15.57
C LYS A 389 -14.10 -29.73 -14.79
N LEU A 390 -14.78 -29.66 -13.65
CA LEU A 390 -15.20 -30.80 -12.82
C LEU A 390 -16.65 -31.26 -13.10
N GLY A 391 -17.32 -30.66 -14.09
CA GLY A 391 -18.67 -31.04 -14.52
C GLY A 391 -19.77 -30.65 -13.53
N MET A 392 -19.57 -29.61 -12.73
CA MET A 392 -20.57 -29.08 -11.79
C MET A 392 -20.80 -27.59 -12.03
N ASP A 393 -21.97 -27.08 -11.64
CA ASP A 393 -22.26 -25.64 -11.69
C ASP A 393 -21.57 -24.92 -10.51
N ILE A 394 -21.11 -23.69 -10.75
CA ILE A 394 -20.42 -22.89 -9.71
C ILE A 394 -21.29 -22.67 -8.46
N SER A 395 -22.61 -22.61 -8.61
CA SER A 395 -23.55 -22.43 -7.48
C SER A 395 -23.54 -23.60 -6.51
N GLU A 396 -23.16 -24.80 -6.95
CA GLU A 396 -23.12 -26.02 -6.14
C GLU A 396 -21.84 -26.14 -5.30
N THR A 397 -20.77 -25.45 -5.70
CA THR A 397 -19.43 -25.55 -5.09
C THR A 397 -19.32 -24.90 -3.70
N LYS A 398 -20.29 -24.06 -3.32
CA LYS A 398 -20.22 -23.16 -2.14
C LYS A 398 -18.95 -22.29 -2.11
N ALA A 399 -18.35 -21.98 -3.27
CA ALA A 399 -17.15 -21.16 -3.37
C ALA A 399 -17.34 -19.72 -2.86
N VAL A 400 -16.23 -19.13 -2.43
CA VAL A 400 -16.11 -17.71 -2.08
C VAL A 400 -15.55 -16.94 -3.28
N HIS A 401 -16.21 -15.86 -3.67
CA HIS A 401 -15.83 -15.02 -4.81
C HIS A 401 -15.05 -13.79 -4.39
N ILE A 402 -14.00 -13.47 -5.15
CA ILE A 402 -13.19 -12.28 -4.96
C ILE A 402 -13.78 -11.12 -5.75
N ALA A 403 -13.95 -9.97 -5.10
CA ALA A 403 -14.43 -8.75 -5.77
C ALA A 403 -13.33 -8.14 -6.65
N ASN A 404 -13.68 -7.73 -7.87
CA ASN A 404 -12.81 -7.04 -8.84
C ASN A 404 -11.45 -7.74 -9.07
N PRO A 405 -11.44 -9.03 -9.46
CA PRO A 405 -10.20 -9.77 -9.66
C PRO A 405 -9.41 -9.22 -10.85
N LYS A 406 -8.07 -9.13 -10.71
CA LYS A 406 -7.19 -8.63 -11.78
C LYS A 406 -7.07 -9.61 -12.95
N THR A 407 -7.14 -10.91 -12.66
CA THR A 407 -7.00 -12.00 -13.64
C THR A 407 -8.09 -13.04 -13.41
N ALA A 408 -8.38 -13.86 -14.42
CA ALA A 408 -9.36 -14.94 -14.31
C ALA A 408 -8.98 -15.97 -13.23
N GLU A 409 -7.68 -16.18 -12.97
CA GLU A 409 -7.19 -17.12 -11.96
C GLU A 409 -7.42 -16.67 -10.52
N PHE A 410 -7.89 -15.43 -10.29
CA PHE A 410 -8.18 -14.90 -8.95
C PHE A 410 -9.67 -14.65 -8.73
N GLN A 411 -10.55 -15.39 -9.42
CA GLN A 411 -11.99 -15.21 -9.28
C GLN A 411 -12.55 -15.81 -7.98
N VAL A 412 -12.03 -16.96 -7.55
CA VAL A 412 -12.53 -17.70 -6.38
C VAL A 412 -11.40 -18.29 -5.56
N ALA A 413 -11.68 -18.54 -4.28
CA ALA A 413 -10.84 -19.39 -3.46
C ALA A 413 -11.13 -20.87 -3.75
N ARG A 414 -10.11 -21.72 -3.69
CA ARG A 414 -10.20 -23.16 -3.98
C ARG A 414 -11.18 -23.86 -3.03
N THR A 415 -12.07 -24.68 -3.59
CA THR A 415 -13.01 -25.55 -2.86
C THR A 415 -12.57 -27.02 -2.85
N SER A 416 -11.48 -27.34 -3.55
CA SER A 416 -10.85 -28.65 -3.66
C SER A 416 -9.38 -28.45 -4.04
N LEU A 417 -8.51 -29.35 -3.63
CA LEU A 417 -7.09 -29.36 -4.02
C LEU A 417 -6.86 -30.02 -5.39
N LEU A 418 -7.84 -30.81 -5.87
CA LEU A 418 -7.76 -31.56 -7.12
C LEU A 418 -7.40 -30.70 -8.34
N PRO A 419 -8.05 -29.55 -8.61
CA PRO A 419 -7.72 -28.72 -9.78
C PRO A 419 -6.27 -28.25 -9.81
N GLY A 420 -5.75 -27.83 -8.65
CA GLY A 420 -4.36 -27.38 -8.53
C GLY A 420 -3.36 -28.50 -8.82
N LEU A 421 -3.64 -29.71 -8.32
CA LEU A 421 -2.80 -30.88 -8.58
C LEU A 421 -2.85 -31.31 -10.05
N LEU A 422 -4.03 -31.24 -10.70
CA LEU A 422 -4.16 -31.51 -12.14
C LEU A 422 -3.40 -30.49 -12.99
N LYS A 423 -3.48 -29.20 -12.66
CA LYS A 423 -2.67 -28.15 -13.29
C LYS A 423 -1.17 -28.39 -13.10
N THR A 424 -0.77 -28.88 -11.94
CA THR A 424 0.64 -29.26 -11.67
C THR A 424 1.09 -30.38 -12.60
N ILE A 425 0.27 -31.41 -12.83
CA ILE A 425 0.56 -32.46 -13.81
C ILE A 425 0.64 -31.86 -15.22
N ALA A 426 -0.28 -30.97 -15.58
CA ALA A 426 -0.33 -30.35 -16.90
C ALA A 426 0.93 -29.52 -17.20
N ALA A 427 1.49 -28.84 -16.19
CA ALA A 427 2.76 -28.13 -16.31
C ALA A 427 3.99 -29.07 -16.38
N ASN A 428 3.85 -30.30 -15.87
CA ASN A 428 4.93 -31.28 -15.73
C ASN A 428 4.80 -32.52 -16.63
N ARG A 429 4.14 -32.39 -17.80
CA ARG A 429 3.93 -33.51 -18.75
C ARG A 429 5.21 -34.23 -19.21
N LYS A 430 6.38 -33.58 -19.08
CA LYS A 430 7.70 -34.14 -19.44
C LYS A 430 8.27 -35.09 -18.38
N MET A 431 7.70 -35.12 -17.19
CA MET A 431 8.19 -35.94 -16.09
C MET A 431 7.91 -37.44 -16.33
N PRO A 432 8.78 -38.34 -15.84
CA PRO A 432 8.60 -39.78 -16.02
C PRO A 432 7.35 -40.28 -15.29
N LEU A 433 6.63 -41.18 -15.93
CA LEU A 433 5.48 -41.87 -15.34
C LEU A 433 5.94 -43.04 -14.44
N PRO A 434 5.18 -43.39 -13.39
CA PRO A 434 3.94 -42.75 -12.93
C PRO A 434 4.19 -41.46 -12.13
N LEU A 435 3.32 -40.47 -12.27
CA LEU A 435 3.30 -39.30 -11.38
C LEU A 435 2.37 -39.55 -10.21
N LYS A 436 2.92 -39.40 -9.00
CA LYS A 436 2.21 -39.54 -7.73
C LYS A 436 2.34 -38.24 -6.97
N LEU A 437 1.29 -37.42 -6.99
CA LEU A 437 1.30 -36.11 -6.32
C LEU A 437 0.35 -36.13 -5.14
N PHE A 438 0.68 -35.38 -4.09
CA PHE A 438 -0.25 -35.11 -3.01
C PHE A 438 -0.10 -33.68 -2.50
N GLU A 439 -1.11 -33.19 -1.79
CA GLU A 439 -1.03 -31.95 -1.03
C GLU A 439 -1.94 -32.09 0.20
N ILE A 440 -1.49 -31.57 1.34
CA ILE A 440 -2.32 -31.45 2.55
C ILE A 440 -2.44 -29.97 2.92
N SER A 441 -3.62 -29.39 2.68
CA SER A 441 -3.82 -27.95 2.62
C SER A 441 -5.27 -27.54 2.88
N ASP A 442 -5.48 -26.26 3.16
CA ASP A 442 -6.83 -25.70 3.39
C ASP A 442 -7.58 -25.45 2.08
N ILE A 443 -8.86 -25.82 2.04
CA ILE A 443 -9.86 -25.31 1.08
C ILE A 443 -10.78 -24.32 1.78
N VAL A 444 -11.49 -23.46 1.02
CA VAL A 444 -12.39 -22.45 1.57
C VAL A 444 -13.82 -22.71 1.08
N VAL A 445 -14.77 -22.74 2.01
CA VAL A 445 -16.20 -22.97 1.73
C VAL A 445 -17.04 -21.94 2.46
N LYS A 446 -18.11 -21.45 1.84
CA LYS A 446 -19.10 -20.58 2.50
C LYS A 446 -19.76 -21.31 3.68
N ASP A 447 -19.76 -20.68 4.84
CA ASP A 447 -20.34 -21.20 6.08
C ASP A 447 -21.04 -20.05 6.82
N ALA A 448 -22.37 -20.08 6.85
CA ALA A 448 -23.16 -19.04 7.50
C ALA A 448 -23.08 -19.08 9.04
N SER A 449 -22.46 -20.12 9.62
CA SER A 449 -22.28 -20.25 11.06
C SER A 449 -21.02 -19.55 11.60
N THR A 450 -20.11 -19.12 10.71
CA THR A 450 -18.91 -18.38 11.11
C THR A 450 -19.12 -16.88 11.00
N ASP A 451 -18.37 -16.12 11.81
CA ASP A 451 -18.39 -14.65 11.84
C ASP A 451 -17.99 -14.02 10.50
N VAL A 452 -17.06 -14.64 9.79
CA VAL A 452 -16.58 -14.20 8.47
C VAL A 452 -17.42 -14.73 7.30
N GLY A 453 -18.39 -15.63 7.54
CA GLY A 453 -19.26 -16.22 6.52
C GLY A 453 -18.60 -17.29 5.64
N ALA A 454 -17.38 -17.73 6.00
CA ALA A 454 -16.61 -18.77 5.33
C ALA A 454 -15.80 -19.58 6.35
N ARG A 455 -15.38 -20.78 5.96
CA ARG A 455 -14.60 -21.68 6.80
C ARG A 455 -13.53 -22.39 5.97
N ASN A 456 -12.37 -22.61 6.60
CA ASN A 456 -11.32 -23.45 6.04
C ASN A 456 -11.55 -24.91 6.45
N TYR A 457 -11.27 -25.82 5.53
CA TYR A 457 -11.18 -27.25 5.82
C TYR A 457 -9.82 -27.81 5.39
N ARG A 458 -9.12 -28.51 6.29
CA ARG A 458 -7.86 -29.18 5.95
C ARG A 458 -8.14 -30.46 5.17
N HIS A 459 -7.78 -30.48 3.90
CA HIS A 459 -7.91 -31.64 3.03
C HIS A 459 -6.55 -32.25 2.72
N LEU A 460 -6.51 -33.59 2.66
CA LEU A 460 -5.45 -34.37 2.03
C LEU A 460 -5.98 -34.79 0.66
N CYS A 461 -5.31 -34.35 -0.38
CA CYS A 461 -5.61 -34.76 -1.75
C CYS A 461 -4.40 -35.44 -2.38
N ALA A 462 -4.63 -36.53 -3.13
CA ALA A 462 -3.59 -37.27 -3.83
C ALA A 462 -4.06 -37.70 -5.21
N LEU A 463 -3.12 -37.73 -6.16
CA LEU A 463 -3.34 -38.16 -7.54
C LEU A 463 -2.33 -39.23 -7.96
N TYR A 464 -2.82 -40.17 -8.76
CA TYR A 464 -2.00 -41.13 -9.49
C TYR A 464 -2.26 -40.97 -10.98
N TYR A 465 -1.23 -40.62 -11.75
CA TYR A 465 -1.31 -40.37 -13.19
C TYR A 465 -0.32 -41.28 -13.94
N ASN A 466 -0.86 -42.18 -14.77
CA ASN A 466 -0.09 -43.18 -15.51
C ASN A 466 -0.89 -43.71 -16.71
N LYS A 467 -0.30 -44.59 -17.53
CA LYS A 467 -0.97 -45.28 -18.65
C LYS A 467 -2.24 -46.04 -18.22
N THR A 468 -2.27 -46.52 -16.97
CA THR A 468 -3.44 -47.09 -16.31
C THR A 468 -3.87 -46.18 -15.15
N PRO A 469 -5.17 -46.09 -14.83
CA PRO A 469 -5.66 -45.16 -13.80
C PRO A 469 -5.13 -45.48 -12.40
N GLY A 470 -4.79 -46.74 -12.09
CA GLY A 470 -4.27 -47.13 -10.78
C GLY A 470 -5.25 -46.88 -9.62
N PHE A 471 -6.54 -47.19 -9.82
CA PHE A 471 -7.57 -47.02 -8.79
C PHE A 471 -7.24 -47.78 -7.51
N GLU A 472 -6.71 -48.99 -7.66
CA GLU A 472 -6.22 -49.86 -6.59
C GLU A 472 -5.05 -49.26 -5.79
N ILE A 473 -4.22 -48.40 -6.42
CA ILE A 473 -3.10 -47.74 -5.74
C ILE A 473 -3.62 -46.59 -4.88
N ILE A 474 -4.56 -45.79 -5.40
CA ILE A 474 -5.19 -44.71 -4.64
C ILE A 474 -6.07 -45.26 -3.51
N HIS A 475 -6.77 -46.36 -3.75
CA HIS A 475 -7.48 -47.10 -2.71
C HIS A 475 -6.52 -47.60 -1.63
N GLY A 476 -5.39 -48.22 -2.00
CA GLY A 476 -4.37 -48.64 -1.05
C GLY A 476 -3.71 -47.47 -0.29
N LEU A 477 -3.62 -46.27 -0.89
CA LEU A 477 -3.18 -45.07 -0.20
C LEU A 477 -4.19 -44.66 0.88
N LEU A 478 -5.49 -44.68 0.59
CA LEU A 478 -6.53 -44.44 1.59
C LEU A 478 -6.42 -45.44 2.75
N ASP A 479 -6.30 -46.73 2.45
CA ASP A 479 -6.14 -47.78 3.46
C ASP A 479 -4.90 -47.53 4.33
N ARG A 480 -3.79 -47.11 3.72
CA ARG A 480 -2.57 -46.74 4.43
C ARG A 480 -2.77 -45.52 5.34
N VAL A 481 -3.46 -44.48 4.86
CA VAL A 481 -3.77 -43.29 5.67
C VAL A 481 -4.66 -43.67 6.85
N MET A 482 -5.70 -44.48 6.65
CA MET A 482 -6.58 -44.92 7.74
C MET A 482 -5.83 -45.79 8.75
N GLN A 483 -4.90 -46.64 8.30
CA GLN A 483 -4.01 -47.39 9.19
C GLN A 483 -3.13 -46.47 10.06
N LEU A 484 -2.56 -45.41 9.47
CA LEU A 484 -1.73 -44.43 10.20
C LEU A 484 -2.54 -43.62 11.22
N LEU A 485 -3.81 -43.37 10.92
CA LEU A 485 -4.76 -42.71 11.80
C LEU A 485 -5.37 -43.66 12.85
N GLU A 486 -4.97 -44.94 12.84
CA GLU A 486 -5.52 -46.00 13.70
C GLU A 486 -7.03 -46.20 13.55
N VAL A 487 -7.57 -45.99 12.34
CA VAL A 487 -8.99 -46.12 12.02
C VAL A 487 -9.25 -47.48 11.36
N PRO A 488 -9.99 -48.40 11.99
CA PRO A 488 -10.23 -49.73 11.45
C PRO A 488 -11.22 -49.70 10.26
N PRO A 489 -11.15 -50.65 9.32
CA PRO A 489 -12.10 -50.77 8.21
C PRO A 489 -13.41 -51.44 8.66
N ASN A 490 -14.18 -50.79 9.52
CA ASN A 490 -15.48 -51.29 10.00
C ASN A 490 -16.55 -50.18 10.09
N GLN A 491 -17.82 -50.56 10.13
CA GLN A 491 -18.94 -49.62 10.11
C GLN A 491 -19.23 -48.94 11.45
N GLU A 492 -18.97 -49.62 12.58
CA GLU A 492 -19.35 -49.09 13.90
C GLU A 492 -18.39 -48.02 14.43
N ASN A 493 -17.07 -48.25 14.31
CA ASN A 493 -16.03 -47.39 14.91
C ASN A 493 -14.88 -47.06 13.93
N GLY A 494 -15.13 -47.20 12.63
CA GLY A 494 -14.10 -47.18 11.60
C GLY A 494 -14.41 -46.28 10.40
N TYR A 495 -13.86 -46.67 9.26
CA TYR A 495 -14.21 -46.11 7.96
C TYR A 495 -14.82 -47.18 7.04
N MET A 496 -15.66 -46.73 6.11
CA MET A 496 -16.23 -47.56 5.05
C MET A 496 -16.22 -46.81 3.71
N ILE A 497 -16.20 -47.60 2.64
CA ILE A 497 -16.17 -47.11 1.27
C ILE A 497 -17.50 -47.51 0.63
N LYS A 498 -18.28 -46.52 0.19
CA LYS A 498 -19.59 -46.73 -0.43
C LYS A 498 -19.54 -46.28 -1.87
N ALA A 499 -19.89 -47.18 -2.80
CA ALA A 499 -20.00 -46.82 -4.22
C ALA A 499 -20.98 -45.65 -4.38
N THR A 500 -20.55 -44.65 -5.15
CA THR A 500 -21.33 -43.42 -5.41
C THR A 500 -21.06 -42.95 -6.83
N GLU A 501 -21.83 -41.97 -7.28
CA GLU A 501 -21.60 -41.29 -8.55
C GLU A 501 -21.08 -39.86 -8.27
N GLY A 502 -20.25 -39.33 -9.17
CA GLY A 502 -19.72 -37.99 -9.04
C GLY A 502 -19.37 -37.41 -10.40
N SER A 503 -19.73 -36.13 -10.64
CA SER A 503 -19.56 -35.46 -11.93
C SER A 503 -18.11 -35.45 -12.44
N ALA A 504 -17.15 -35.39 -11.53
CA ALA A 504 -15.72 -35.39 -11.86
C ALA A 504 -15.14 -36.78 -12.12
N PHE A 505 -15.90 -37.86 -11.90
CA PHE A 505 -15.42 -39.24 -11.90
C PHE A 505 -16.10 -40.10 -12.97
N PHE A 506 -15.41 -41.16 -13.40
CA PHE A 506 -15.95 -42.12 -14.36
C PHE A 506 -17.05 -42.99 -13.71
N PRO A 507 -18.21 -43.19 -14.36
CA PRO A 507 -19.33 -43.95 -13.79
C PRO A 507 -18.93 -45.36 -13.32
N GLY A 508 -19.41 -45.75 -12.14
CA GLY A 508 -19.06 -47.03 -11.51
C GLY A 508 -17.61 -47.15 -11.02
N ARG A 509 -16.80 -46.08 -11.10
CA ARG A 509 -15.41 -46.02 -10.60
C ARG A 509 -15.20 -44.86 -9.63
N CYS A 510 -16.21 -44.59 -8.80
CA CYS A 510 -16.20 -43.58 -7.74
C CYS A 510 -16.76 -44.17 -6.44
N ALA A 511 -16.20 -43.73 -5.32
CA ALA A 511 -16.71 -44.09 -4.00
C ALA A 511 -16.61 -42.90 -3.03
N GLU A 512 -17.59 -42.84 -2.14
CA GLU A 512 -17.62 -41.94 -0.99
C GLU A 512 -16.95 -42.62 0.20
N ILE A 513 -16.20 -41.83 0.97
CA ILE A 513 -15.48 -42.28 2.16
C ILE A 513 -16.25 -41.75 3.37
N ILE A 514 -16.73 -42.67 4.20
CA ILE A 514 -17.49 -42.35 5.41
C ILE A 514 -16.67 -42.82 6.60
N ALA A 515 -16.39 -41.91 7.54
CA ALA A 515 -15.69 -42.21 8.79
C ALA A 515 -16.33 -41.42 9.95
N LYS A 516 -16.34 -41.99 11.15
CA LYS A 516 -16.97 -41.37 12.34
C LYS A 516 -18.40 -40.88 12.08
N GLY A 517 -19.18 -41.62 11.29
CA GLY A 517 -20.58 -41.30 10.98
C GLY A 517 -20.82 -40.16 10.01
N GLN A 518 -19.77 -39.61 9.36
CA GLN A 518 -19.90 -38.52 8.40
C GLN A 518 -19.10 -38.78 7.12
N SER A 519 -19.53 -38.16 6.00
CA SER A 519 -18.77 -38.14 4.76
C SER A 519 -17.52 -37.31 4.93
N ILE A 520 -16.36 -37.90 4.70
CA ILE A 520 -15.07 -37.23 4.84
C ILE A 520 -14.42 -36.94 3.48
N GLY A 521 -14.91 -37.52 2.38
CA GLY A 521 -14.28 -37.31 1.09
C GLY A 521 -14.70 -38.31 0.01
N LYS A 522 -13.99 -38.27 -1.11
CA LYS A 522 -14.25 -39.12 -2.28
C LYS A 522 -12.94 -39.69 -2.82
N LEU A 523 -13.02 -40.88 -3.39
CA LEU A 523 -11.97 -41.45 -4.23
C LEU A 523 -12.56 -41.97 -5.54
N GLY A 524 -11.78 -41.95 -6.62
CA GLY A 524 -12.27 -42.40 -7.92
C GLY A 524 -11.30 -42.24 -9.06
N VAL A 525 -11.67 -42.82 -10.20
CA VAL A 525 -11.02 -42.56 -11.49
C VAL A 525 -11.66 -41.32 -12.11
N LEU A 526 -10.86 -40.33 -12.51
CA LEU A 526 -11.38 -39.09 -13.10
C LEU A 526 -12.08 -39.35 -14.44
N HIS A 527 -13.15 -38.61 -14.69
CA HIS A 527 -13.88 -38.68 -15.96
C HIS A 527 -12.98 -38.18 -17.13
N PRO A 528 -13.01 -38.80 -18.32
CA PRO A 528 -12.23 -38.36 -19.48
C PRO A 528 -12.43 -36.88 -19.83
N ASP A 529 -13.63 -36.34 -19.63
CA ASP A 529 -13.92 -34.91 -19.85
C ASP A 529 -13.12 -34.00 -18.91
N VAL A 530 -12.94 -34.39 -17.64
CA VAL A 530 -12.11 -33.62 -16.70
C VAL A 530 -10.65 -33.66 -17.15
N ILE A 531 -10.14 -34.85 -17.47
CA ILE A 531 -8.77 -35.05 -17.95
C ILE A 531 -8.49 -34.18 -19.17
N THR A 532 -9.38 -34.19 -20.16
CA THR A 532 -9.22 -33.40 -21.39
C THR A 532 -9.37 -31.90 -21.16
N LYS A 533 -10.29 -31.45 -20.30
CA LYS A 533 -10.46 -30.03 -19.93
C LYS A 533 -9.28 -29.46 -19.14
N PHE A 534 -8.54 -30.30 -18.41
CA PHE A 534 -7.24 -29.94 -17.81
C PHE A 534 -6.05 -30.23 -18.74
N GLU A 535 -6.31 -30.52 -20.01
CA GLU A 535 -5.33 -30.78 -21.07
C GLU A 535 -4.37 -31.95 -20.76
N LEU A 536 -4.85 -32.96 -20.04
CA LEU A 536 -4.12 -34.17 -19.73
C LEU A 536 -4.46 -35.27 -20.76
N THR A 537 -3.56 -36.26 -20.91
CA THR A 537 -3.68 -37.29 -21.95
C THR A 537 -3.86 -38.70 -21.40
N MET A 538 -3.40 -38.96 -20.17
CA MET A 538 -3.44 -40.27 -19.54
C MET A 538 -4.54 -40.32 -18.47
N PRO A 539 -5.05 -41.51 -18.14
CA PRO A 539 -6.02 -41.64 -17.04
C PRO A 539 -5.40 -41.28 -15.69
N CYS A 540 -6.26 -40.82 -14.77
CA CYS A 540 -5.85 -40.42 -13.42
C CYS A 540 -6.85 -40.94 -12.38
N SER A 541 -6.35 -41.41 -11.24
CA SER A 541 -7.17 -41.63 -10.05
C SER A 541 -6.86 -40.58 -8.99
N ALA A 542 -7.88 -40.17 -8.24
CA ALA A 542 -7.79 -39.15 -7.21
C ALA A 542 -8.40 -39.65 -5.89
N LEU A 543 -7.84 -39.15 -4.80
CA LEU A 543 -8.37 -39.25 -3.43
C LEU A 543 -8.35 -37.86 -2.83
N GLU A 544 -9.46 -37.42 -2.23
CA GLU A 544 -9.51 -36.20 -1.44
C GLU A 544 -10.35 -36.44 -0.18
N ILE A 545 -9.76 -36.21 1.00
CA ILE A 545 -10.41 -36.36 2.31
C ILE A 545 -10.16 -35.17 3.21
N ASN A 546 -11.19 -34.78 3.96
CA ASN A 546 -11.10 -33.90 5.11
C ASN A 546 -10.45 -34.65 6.29
N ILE A 547 -9.33 -34.13 6.79
CA ILE A 547 -8.60 -34.76 7.88
C ILE A 547 -8.94 -34.20 9.27
N GLU A 548 -9.67 -33.09 9.34
CA GLU A 548 -10.10 -32.49 10.62
C GLU A 548 -10.86 -33.45 11.54
N PRO A 549 -11.74 -34.36 11.04
CA PRO A 549 -12.45 -35.30 11.89
C PRO A 549 -11.55 -36.28 12.64
N PHE A 550 -10.26 -36.39 12.29
CA PHE A 550 -9.30 -37.31 12.90
C PHE A 550 -8.41 -36.68 13.97
N VAL A 551 -8.54 -35.37 14.19
CA VAL A 551 -8.00 -34.67 15.36
C VAL A 551 -8.90 -34.93 16.56
#